data_AF-A0A8D8EYK2-F1
#
_entry.id   AF-A0A8D8EYK2-F1
#
_cell.length_a   1.000
_cell.length_b   1.000
_cell.length_c   1.000
_cell.angle_alpha   90.00
_cell.angle_beta   90.00
_cell.angle_gamma   90.00
#
_symmetry.space_group_name_H-M   'P 1'
#
loop_
_entity.id
_entity.type
_entity.pdbx_description
1 polymer ?
#
loop_
_entity_poly.entity_id
_entity_poly.type
_entity_poly.pdbx_seq_one_letter_code
_entity_poly.pdbx_strand_id
1 'polypeptide(L)'
;AGWYVCDEAIQLLGGNGYMKATGLEQFLRDMRVFRIFEGANDVLRLFIALTGIQYAGNQLKGRQKALKNPLSNMGTIFNEGSKRVSRSFGAGGTDLSEFVVDPLKDSAKLCSQSIDQFSQTVESLLIKHGKGIVERQFILARIADSAIDIYTMACVLSRATRAVRKGLPSAEHEVLMTQAWCVEGHNRVQQNILRIKSDAFQSNYQKMGQIAKNICDHQGVAHTNPLEVD
;
A
#
# COMPACT_ATOMS: atom_id res chain seq x y z
N ALA A 1 -11.68 4.99 5.33
CA ALA A 1 -12.16 4.67 6.69
C ALA A 1 -13.64 5.02 6.86
N GLY A 2 -14.02 6.31 6.91
CA GLY A 2 -15.40 6.70 7.23
C GLY A 2 -16.50 6.08 6.33
N TRP A 3 -16.29 6.03 5.01
CA TRP A 3 -17.22 5.36 4.09
C TRP A 3 -17.46 3.89 4.48
N TYR A 4 -16.39 3.12 4.68
CA TYR A 4 -16.46 1.70 5.03
C TYR A 4 -17.16 1.47 6.37
N VAL A 5 -16.80 2.26 7.40
CA VAL A 5 -17.42 2.12 8.73
C VAL A 5 -18.93 2.43 8.68
N CYS A 6 -19.34 3.43 7.91
CA CYS A 6 -20.76 3.76 7.75
C CYS A 6 -21.53 2.68 6.98
N ASP A 7 -20.92 2.12 5.94
CA ASP A 7 -21.48 1.04 5.13
C ASP A 7 -21.71 -0.24 5.97
N GLU A 8 -20.70 -0.65 6.75
CA GLU A 8 -20.80 -1.78 7.68
C GLU A 8 -21.83 -1.52 8.79
N ALA A 9 -21.93 -0.29 9.30
CA ALA A 9 -22.94 0.07 10.28
C ALA A 9 -24.36 -0.10 9.71
N ILE A 10 -24.60 0.33 8.47
CA ILE A 10 -25.88 0.10 7.77
C ILE A 10 -26.15 -1.40 7.65
N GLN A 11 -25.15 -2.17 7.23
CA GLN A 11 -25.27 -3.62 7.07
C GLN A 11 -25.63 -4.32 8.39
N LEU A 12 -25.02 -3.92 9.50
CA LEU A 12 -25.31 -4.47 10.84
C LEU A 12 -26.75 -4.17 11.29
N LEU A 13 -27.31 -3.01 10.92
CA LEU A 13 -28.71 -2.67 11.22
C LEU A 13 -29.72 -3.23 10.20
N GLY A 14 -29.26 -3.86 9.12
CA GLY A 14 -30.11 -4.38 8.06
C GLY A 14 -31.06 -3.32 7.48
N GLY A 15 -32.34 -3.67 7.32
CA GLY A 15 -33.34 -2.74 6.80
C GLY A 15 -33.44 -1.42 7.58
N ASN A 16 -33.22 -1.44 8.89
CA ASN A 16 -33.24 -0.22 9.72
C ASN A 16 -32.07 0.72 9.38
N GLY A 17 -30.92 0.20 8.97
CA GLY A 17 -29.78 1.02 8.55
C GLY A 17 -30.09 1.85 7.31
N TYR A 18 -31.01 1.38 6.46
CA TYR A 18 -31.48 2.10 5.28
C TYR A 18 -32.56 3.16 5.59
N MET A 19 -33.22 3.06 6.73
CA MET A 19 -34.30 3.97 7.10
C MET A 19 -33.79 5.35 7.52
N LYS A 20 -34.37 6.42 6.98
CA LYS A 20 -34.04 7.82 7.34
C LYS A 20 -34.04 8.09 8.85
N ALA A 21 -34.89 7.40 9.61
CA ALA A 21 -35.02 7.55 11.05
C ALA A 21 -33.72 7.24 11.83
N THR A 22 -32.83 6.39 11.31
CA THR A 22 -31.53 6.10 11.95
C THR A 22 -30.45 7.12 11.60
N GLY A 23 -30.65 7.92 10.55
CA GLY A 23 -29.68 8.89 10.05
C GLY A 23 -28.45 8.28 9.35
N LEU A 24 -28.25 6.95 9.38
CA LEU A 24 -27.06 6.32 8.81
C LEU A 24 -26.96 6.49 7.28
N GLU A 25 -28.10 6.42 6.58
CA GLU A 25 -28.15 6.68 5.14
C GLU A 25 -27.64 8.09 4.78
N GLN A 26 -27.93 9.07 5.64
CA GLN A 26 -27.44 10.44 5.47
C GLN A 26 -25.93 10.50 5.65
N PHE A 27 -25.40 9.92 6.72
CA PHE A 27 -23.96 9.83 6.91
C PHE A 27 -23.26 9.17 5.73
N LEU A 28 -23.81 8.07 5.18
CA LEU A 28 -23.22 7.39 4.03
C LEU A 28 -23.18 8.32 2.80
N ARG A 29 -24.28 9.01 2.50
CA ARG A 29 -24.34 10.00 1.41
C ARG A 29 -23.31 11.11 1.60
N ASP A 30 -23.22 11.66 2.80
CA ASP A 30 -22.30 12.75 3.13
C ASP A 30 -20.83 12.29 3.02
N MET A 31 -20.53 11.03 3.40
CA MET A 31 -19.18 10.46 3.27
C MET A 31 -18.71 10.31 1.82
N ARG A 32 -19.60 10.34 0.81
CA ARG A 32 -19.23 10.08 -0.58
C ARG A 32 -18.27 11.13 -1.15
N VAL A 33 -18.49 12.41 -0.80
CA VAL A 33 -17.71 13.53 -1.34
C VAL A 33 -16.26 13.51 -0.85
N PHE A 34 -16.01 12.98 0.34
CA PHE A 34 -14.68 12.91 0.95
C PHE A 34 -13.67 12.03 0.21
N ARG A 35 -14.12 11.27 -0.79
CA ARG A 35 -13.25 10.48 -1.68
C ARG A 35 -12.90 11.18 -2.99
N ILE A 36 -13.48 12.37 -3.23
CA ILE A 36 -13.41 13.11 -4.48
C ILE A 36 -12.84 14.51 -4.26
N PHE A 37 -13.39 15.25 -3.28
CA PHE A 37 -12.96 16.62 -3.02
C PHE A 37 -11.55 16.66 -2.39
N GLU A 38 -10.88 17.82 -2.43
CA GLU A 38 -9.48 17.99 -1.97
C GLU A 38 -8.45 17.09 -2.67
N GLY A 39 -8.80 16.59 -3.86
CA GLY A 39 -8.01 15.65 -4.64
C GLY A 39 -8.67 14.28 -4.62
N ALA A 40 -9.11 13.82 -5.79
CA ALA A 40 -9.69 12.49 -5.91
C ALA A 40 -8.69 11.43 -5.42
N ASN A 41 -9.17 10.46 -4.64
CA ASN A 41 -8.28 9.49 -4.00
C ASN A 41 -7.38 8.74 -5.00
N ASP A 42 -7.83 8.53 -6.24
CA ASP A 42 -7.03 7.89 -7.29
C ASP A 42 -5.86 8.76 -7.73
N VAL A 43 -6.07 10.09 -7.84
CA VAL A 43 -5.00 11.06 -8.12
C VAL A 43 -4.03 11.13 -6.94
N LEU A 44 -4.54 11.17 -5.71
CA LEU A 44 -3.70 11.21 -4.50
C LEU A 44 -2.85 9.94 -4.37
N ARG A 45 -3.37 8.76 -4.75
CA ARG A 45 -2.57 7.53 -4.80
C ARG A 45 -1.41 7.65 -5.78
N LEU A 46 -1.66 8.14 -6.98
CA LEU A 46 -0.59 8.38 -7.96
C LEU A 46 0.44 9.37 -7.42
N PHE A 47 -0.02 10.42 -6.73
CA PHE A 47 0.86 11.40 -6.09
C PHE A 47 1.75 10.76 -5.00
N ILE A 48 1.19 9.94 -4.09
CA ILE A 48 1.94 9.20 -3.06
C ILE A 48 3.02 8.33 -3.72
N ALA A 49 2.63 7.51 -4.70
CA ALA A 49 3.55 6.59 -5.35
C ALA A 49 4.66 7.32 -6.11
N LEU A 50 4.31 8.32 -6.93
CA LEU A 50 5.28 9.04 -7.76
C LEU A 50 6.24 9.90 -6.93
N THR A 51 5.76 10.57 -5.89
CA THR A 51 6.61 11.36 -5.00
C THR A 51 7.61 10.48 -4.27
N GLY A 52 7.16 9.33 -3.73
CA GLY A 52 8.04 8.36 -3.08
C GLY A 52 9.06 7.74 -4.06
N ILE A 53 8.62 7.37 -5.26
CA ILE A 53 9.48 6.82 -6.32
C ILE A 53 10.51 7.85 -6.79
N GLN A 54 10.15 9.12 -6.91
CA GLN A 54 11.07 10.19 -7.28
C GLN A 54 12.21 10.31 -6.26
N TYR A 55 11.88 10.28 -4.97
CA TYR A 55 12.86 10.27 -3.89
C TYR A 55 13.78 9.04 -3.99
N ALA A 56 13.21 7.83 -4.12
CA ALA A 56 13.98 6.60 -4.26
C ALA A 56 14.86 6.58 -5.53
N GLY A 57 14.36 7.11 -6.65
CA GLY A 57 15.08 7.21 -7.92
C GLY A 57 16.30 8.12 -7.84
N ASN A 58 16.22 9.23 -7.09
CA ASN A 58 17.36 10.11 -6.86
C ASN A 58 18.46 9.42 -6.02
N GLN A 59 18.07 8.64 -5.00
CA GLN A 59 19.01 7.84 -4.21
C GLN A 59 19.67 6.73 -5.05
N LEU A 60 18.91 6.05 -5.90
CA LEU A 60 19.42 5.01 -6.79
C LEU A 60 20.42 5.54 -7.82
N LYS A 61 20.20 6.74 -8.38
CA LYS A 61 21.18 7.38 -9.29
C LYS A 61 22.53 7.62 -8.59
N GLY A 62 22.51 8.05 -7.33
CA GLY A 62 23.71 8.19 -6.51
C GLY A 62 24.48 6.87 -6.37
N ARG A 63 23.75 5.77 -6.11
CA ARG A 63 24.33 4.41 -6.00
C ARG A 63 24.85 3.87 -7.33
N GLN A 64 24.12 4.05 -8.43
CA GLN A 64 24.54 3.60 -9.76
C GLN A 64 25.80 4.34 -10.25
N LYS A 65 25.93 5.63 -9.94
CA LYS A 65 27.13 6.41 -10.27
C LYS A 65 28.37 5.90 -9.51
N ALA A 66 28.20 5.45 -8.26
CA ALA A 66 29.27 4.83 -7.49
C ALA A 66 29.68 3.44 -8.03
N LEU A 67 28.72 2.65 -8.53
CA LEU A 67 28.95 1.34 -9.15
C LEU A 67 29.65 1.42 -10.53
N LYS A 68 29.41 2.48 -11.30
CA LYS A 68 30.07 2.70 -12.60
C LYS A 68 31.58 3.03 -12.51
N ASN A 69 32.10 3.28 -11.30
CA ASN A 69 33.53 3.42 -11.02
C ASN A 69 34.03 2.28 -10.11
N PRO A 70 34.04 1.02 -10.60
CA PRO A 70 34.28 -0.16 -9.76
C PRO A 70 35.70 -0.23 -9.19
N LEU A 71 36.70 0.33 -9.88
CA LEU A 71 38.11 0.27 -9.48
C LEU A 71 38.46 1.19 -8.30
N SER A 72 37.70 2.28 -8.05
CA SER A 72 37.96 3.17 -6.91
C SER A 72 37.17 2.79 -5.66
N ASN A 73 36.21 1.84 -5.75
CA ASN A 73 35.18 1.59 -4.74
C ASN A 73 34.90 0.09 -4.52
N MET A 74 35.88 -0.79 -4.76
CA MET A 74 35.73 -2.25 -4.61
C MET A 74 35.25 -2.68 -3.21
N GLY A 75 35.72 -2.02 -2.14
CA GLY A 75 35.28 -2.31 -0.77
C GLY A 75 33.80 -2.04 -0.51
N THR A 76 33.25 -1.02 -1.17
CA THR A 76 31.81 -0.66 -1.08
C THR A 76 30.92 -1.59 -1.90
N ILE A 77 31.38 -2.11 -3.05
CA ILE A 77 30.59 -3.03 -3.89
C ILE A 77 30.44 -4.39 -3.20
N PHE A 78 31.52 -4.92 -2.60
CA PHE A 78 31.48 -6.17 -1.85
C PHE A 78 30.57 -6.07 -0.61
N ASN A 79 30.67 -4.97 0.15
CA ASN A 79 29.82 -4.71 1.31
C ASN A 79 28.34 -4.50 0.96
N GLU A 80 28.01 -3.91 -0.20
CA GLU A 80 26.62 -3.76 -0.63
C GLU A 80 26.04 -5.07 -1.18
N GLY A 81 26.84 -5.88 -1.89
CA GLY A 81 26.45 -7.22 -2.30
C GLY A 81 26.11 -8.11 -1.11
N SER A 82 26.95 -8.11 -0.07
CA SER A 82 26.72 -8.86 1.16
C SER A 82 25.52 -8.34 1.95
N LYS A 83 25.32 -7.02 2.06
CA LYS A 83 24.13 -6.41 2.69
C LYS A 83 22.83 -6.71 1.95
N ARG A 84 22.87 -6.80 0.62
CA ARG A 84 21.68 -7.13 -0.18
C ARG A 84 21.29 -8.59 0.00
N VAL A 85 22.28 -9.49 0.02
CA VAL A 85 22.08 -10.90 0.35
C VAL A 85 21.58 -11.04 1.79
N SER A 86 22.22 -10.38 2.77
CA SER A 86 21.81 -10.45 4.16
C SER A 86 20.36 -9.96 4.36
N ARG A 87 19.98 -8.85 3.72
CA ARG A 87 18.59 -8.32 3.75
C ARG A 87 17.59 -9.27 3.12
N SER A 88 17.94 -9.97 2.05
CA SER A 88 17.10 -11.02 1.45
C SER A 88 16.92 -12.24 2.37
N PHE A 89 17.87 -12.49 3.27
CA PHE A 89 17.81 -13.55 4.29
C PHE A 89 17.33 -13.04 5.68
N GLY A 90 16.92 -11.77 5.80
CA GLY A 90 16.39 -11.19 7.04
C GLY A 90 17.43 -10.62 8.02
N ALA A 91 18.71 -10.58 7.67
CA ALA A 91 19.78 -9.97 8.48
C ALA A 91 20.17 -8.58 7.93
N GLY A 92 20.08 -7.53 8.75
CA GLY A 92 20.44 -6.15 8.35
C GLY A 92 19.37 -5.38 7.56
N GLY A 93 18.11 -5.82 7.69
CA GLY A 93 16.91 -5.10 7.26
C GLY A 93 16.46 -4.02 8.26
N THR A 94 15.32 -3.41 7.99
CA THR A 94 14.70 -2.45 8.91
C THR A 94 14.29 -3.18 10.19
N ASP A 95 14.68 -2.70 11.38
CA ASP A 95 14.20 -3.24 12.66
C ASP A 95 13.48 -2.17 13.47
N LEU A 96 12.17 -2.36 13.65
CA LEU A 96 11.33 -1.49 14.46
C LEU A 96 11.15 -1.99 15.90
N SER A 97 11.65 -3.20 16.22
CA SER A 97 11.41 -3.88 17.49
C SER A 97 11.98 -3.12 18.69
N GLU A 98 13.06 -2.35 18.49
CA GLU A 98 13.69 -1.52 19.51
C GLU A 98 12.84 -0.29 19.91
N PHE A 99 11.95 0.15 19.02
CA PHE A 99 11.16 1.37 19.24
C PHE A 99 9.83 1.10 19.94
N VAL A 100 9.40 -0.16 20.04
CA VAL A 100 8.10 -0.56 20.57
C VAL A 100 8.20 -1.24 21.94
N VAL A 101 7.07 -1.41 22.62
CA VAL A 101 6.99 -2.23 23.85
C VAL A 101 6.97 -3.72 23.50
N ASP A 102 7.37 -4.59 24.46
CA ASP A 102 7.51 -6.03 24.23
C ASP A 102 6.29 -6.70 23.56
N PRO A 103 5.03 -6.44 23.97
CA PRO A 103 3.86 -7.07 23.34
C PRO A 103 3.66 -6.73 21.86
N LEU A 104 4.34 -5.69 21.34
CA LEU A 104 4.21 -5.23 19.97
C LEU A 104 5.42 -5.58 19.08
N LYS A 105 6.42 -6.31 19.59
CA LYS A 105 7.63 -6.66 18.84
C LYS A 105 7.32 -7.48 17.57
N ASP A 106 6.42 -8.45 17.64
CA ASP A 106 6.03 -9.24 16.47
C ASP A 106 5.30 -8.39 15.42
N SER A 107 4.42 -7.49 15.86
CA SER A 107 3.74 -6.53 14.97
C SER A 107 4.72 -5.54 14.33
N ALA A 108 5.75 -5.12 15.08
CA ALA A 108 6.84 -4.28 14.56
C ALA A 108 7.66 -5.04 13.50
N LYS A 109 7.94 -6.33 13.71
CA LYS A 109 8.61 -7.20 12.73
C LYS A 109 7.82 -7.32 11.43
N LEU A 110 6.49 -7.47 11.50
CA LEU A 110 5.63 -7.49 10.31
C LEU A 110 5.72 -6.17 9.50
N CYS A 111 5.69 -5.03 10.20
CA CYS A 111 5.85 -3.72 9.58
C CYS A 111 7.24 -3.55 8.95
N SER A 112 8.30 -3.95 9.66
CA SER A 112 9.68 -3.99 9.18
C SER A 112 9.84 -4.80 7.89
N GLN A 113 9.28 -6.02 7.86
CA GLN A 113 9.30 -6.88 6.68
C GLN A 113 8.55 -6.25 5.50
N SER A 114 7.40 -5.62 5.76
CA SER A 114 6.65 -4.88 4.75
C SER A 114 7.45 -3.71 4.16
N ILE A 115 8.18 -2.95 4.98
CA ILE A 115 9.07 -1.86 4.55
C ILE A 115 10.17 -2.40 3.63
N ASP A 116 10.86 -3.47 4.05
CA ASP A 116 11.99 -4.01 3.31
C ASP A 116 11.57 -4.56 1.94
N GLN A 117 10.47 -5.33 1.89
CA GLN A 117 9.97 -5.86 0.63
C GLN A 117 9.38 -4.78 -0.27
N PHE A 118 8.71 -3.78 0.30
CA PHE A 118 8.23 -2.62 -0.44
C PHE A 118 9.39 -1.87 -1.09
N SER A 119 10.46 -1.60 -0.32
CA SER A 119 11.67 -0.95 -0.82
C SER A 119 12.31 -1.74 -1.96
N GLN A 120 12.50 -3.05 -1.80
CA GLN A 120 13.05 -3.92 -2.86
C GLN A 120 12.18 -3.90 -4.12
N THR A 121 10.85 -3.88 -3.96
CA THR A 121 9.91 -3.83 -5.07
C THR A 121 10.00 -2.50 -5.82
N VAL A 122 10.05 -1.37 -5.11
CA VAL A 122 10.25 -0.05 -5.71
C VAL A 122 11.58 0.04 -6.47
N GLU A 123 12.68 -0.47 -5.89
CA GLU A 123 13.98 -0.51 -6.57
C GLU A 123 13.91 -1.33 -7.86
N SER A 124 13.30 -2.51 -7.82
CA SER A 124 13.13 -3.38 -8.99
C SER A 124 12.31 -2.71 -10.10
N LEU A 125 11.22 -2.04 -9.74
CA LEU A 125 10.38 -1.30 -10.68
C LEU A 125 11.11 -0.12 -11.32
N LEU A 126 11.89 0.62 -10.53
CA LEU A 126 12.71 1.73 -11.03
C LEU A 126 13.78 1.26 -12.00
N ILE A 127 14.41 0.10 -11.74
CA ILE A 127 15.36 -0.53 -12.67
C ILE A 127 14.65 -0.98 -13.95
N LYS A 128 13.47 -1.62 -13.83
CA LYS A 128 12.72 -2.17 -14.98
C LYS A 128 12.12 -1.09 -15.89
N HIS A 129 11.58 -0.02 -15.32
CA HIS A 129 10.78 0.95 -16.06
C HIS A 129 11.41 2.34 -16.19
N GLY A 130 12.40 2.67 -15.35
CA GLY A 130 13.03 3.99 -15.34
C GLY A 130 11.99 5.11 -15.27
N LYS A 131 12.11 6.13 -16.14
CA LYS A 131 11.15 7.23 -16.24
C LYS A 131 9.76 6.79 -16.71
N GLY A 132 9.66 5.67 -17.45
CA GLY A 132 8.39 5.14 -17.95
C GLY A 132 7.49 4.54 -16.86
N ILE A 133 7.92 4.53 -15.60
CA ILE A 133 7.10 4.09 -14.46
C ILE A 133 5.84 4.96 -14.29
N VAL A 134 5.87 6.22 -14.75
CA VAL A 134 4.75 7.16 -14.67
C VAL A 134 3.50 6.67 -15.40
N GLU A 135 3.67 5.86 -16.45
CA GLU A 135 2.58 5.29 -17.25
C GLU A 135 2.05 3.97 -16.67
N ARG A 136 2.60 3.49 -15.55
CA ARG A 136 2.26 2.18 -14.97
C ARG A 136 1.24 2.33 -13.85
N GLN A 137 0.10 2.97 -14.14
CA GLN A 137 -0.91 3.35 -13.13
C GLN A 137 -1.42 2.18 -12.26
N PHE A 138 -1.64 0.99 -12.84
CA PHE A 138 -2.03 -0.20 -12.06
C PHE A 138 -0.97 -0.61 -11.02
N ILE A 139 0.31 -0.43 -11.34
CA ILE A 139 1.42 -0.70 -10.44
C ILE A 139 1.53 0.43 -9.40
N LEU A 140 1.45 1.69 -9.85
CA LEU A 140 1.51 2.86 -8.97
C LEU A 140 0.41 2.84 -7.91
N ALA A 141 -0.83 2.47 -8.26
CA ALA A 141 -1.92 2.34 -7.31
C ALA A 141 -1.60 1.31 -6.20
N ARG A 142 -1.04 0.16 -6.56
CA ARG A 142 -0.63 -0.88 -5.59
C ARG A 142 0.54 -0.44 -4.71
N ILE A 143 1.49 0.31 -5.28
CA ILE A 143 2.58 0.92 -4.50
C ILE A 143 2.00 1.92 -3.49
N ALA A 144 1.06 2.75 -3.90
CA ALA A 144 0.40 3.70 -3.01
C ALA A 144 -0.36 2.99 -1.88
N ASP A 145 -1.16 1.97 -2.20
CA ASP A 145 -1.91 1.20 -1.21
C ASP A 145 -0.97 0.52 -0.20
N SER A 146 0.13 -0.10 -0.67
CA SER A 146 1.15 -0.67 0.22
C SER A 146 1.82 0.39 1.11
N ALA A 147 2.11 1.58 0.57
CA ALA A 147 2.69 2.66 1.35
C ALA A 147 1.74 3.17 2.44
N ILE A 148 0.43 3.25 2.14
CA ILE A 148 -0.62 3.62 3.10
C ILE A 148 -0.70 2.57 4.22
N ASP A 149 -0.73 1.27 3.88
CA ASP A 149 -0.77 0.20 4.90
C ASP A 149 0.49 0.23 5.79
N ILE A 150 1.68 0.39 5.21
CA ILE A 150 2.93 0.53 5.98
C ILE A 150 2.89 1.74 6.92
N TYR A 151 2.45 2.89 6.42
CA TYR A 151 2.35 4.10 7.21
C TYR A 151 1.37 3.96 8.38
N THR A 152 0.20 3.36 8.14
CA THR A 152 -0.80 3.14 9.19
C THR A 152 -0.31 2.15 10.24
N MET A 153 0.36 1.06 9.85
CA MET A 153 1.01 0.12 10.79
C MET A 153 2.01 0.86 11.70
N ALA A 154 2.91 1.66 11.13
CA ALA A 154 3.87 2.44 11.91
C ALA A 154 3.19 3.42 12.89
N CYS A 155 2.10 4.06 12.46
CA CYS A 155 1.33 4.98 13.31
C CYS A 155 0.69 4.28 14.51
N VAL A 156 0.02 3.14 14.31
CA VAL A 156 -0.63 2.40 15.40
C VAL A 156 0.39 1.80 16.36
N LEU A 157 1.52 1.29 15.86
CA LEU A 157 2.65 0.83 16.67
C LEU A 157 3.17 1.95 17.59
N SER A 158 3.41 3.13 17.03
CA SER A 158 3.88 4.30 17.78
C SER A 158 2.87 4.72 18.85
N ARG A 159 1.58 4.80 18.49
CA ARG A 159 0.50 5.20 19.39
C ARG A 159 0.34 4.23 20.57
N ALA A 160 0.17 2.94 20.29
CA ALA A 160 -0.04 1.93 21.33
C ALA A 160 1.18 1.78 22.23
N THR A 161 2.39 1.82 21.67
CA THR A 161 3.64 1.88 22.45
C THR A 161 3.64 3.05 23.43
N ARG A 162 3.24 4.24 22.98
CA ARG A 162 3.15 5.42 23.85
C ARG A 162 2.09 5.26 24.93
N ALA A 163 0.93 4.67 24.59
CA ALA A 163 -0.15 4.42 25.55
C ALA A 163 0.32 3.49 26.68
N VAL A 164 1.02 2.40 26.35
CA VAL A 164 1.60 1.47 27.33
C VAL A 164 2.66 2.17 28.19
N ARG A 165 3.61 2.88 27.59
CA ARG A 165 4.68 3.60 28.34
C ARG A 165 4.13 4.64 29.30
N LYS A 166 2.97 5.24 29.01
CA LYS A 166 2.30 6.21 29.88
C LYS A 166 1.34 5.58 30.88
N GLY A 167 1.11 4.26 30.83
CA GLY A 167 0.13 3.59 31.68
C GLY A 167 -1.29 4.10 31.45
N LEU A 168 -1.68 4.39 30.20
CA LEU A 168 -3.03 4.88 29.89
C LEU A 168 -4.08 3.77 30.09
N PRO A 169 -5.32 4.10 30.52
CA PRO A 169 -6.37 3.10 30.75
C PRO A 169 -6.73 2.25 29.52
N SER A 170 -6.56 2.79 28.31
CA SER A 170 -6.85 2.11 27.04
C SER A 170 -5.70 1.28 26.49
N ALA A 171 -4.53 1.27 27.15
CA ALA A 171 -3.30 0.74 26.58
C ALA A 171 -3.41 -0.74 26.15
N GLU A 172 -4.05 -1.57 26.97
CA GLU A 172 -4.28 -2.99 26.65
C GLU A 172 -5.11 -3.17 25.38
N HIS A 173 -6.21 -2.44 25.26
CA HIS A 173 -7.06 -2.48 24.07
C HIS A 173 -6.33 -1.95 22.83
N GLU A 174 -5.53 -0.89 22.96
CA GLU A 174 -4.72 -0.35 21.87
C GLU A 174 -3.64 -1.33 21.38
N VAL A 175 -3.08 -2.16 22.27
CA VAL A 175 -2.17 -3.25 21.89
C VAL A 175 -2.89 -4.28 21.04
N LEU A 176 -4.08 -4.75 21.46
CA LEU A 176 -4.87 -5.73 20.70
C LEU A 176 -5.26 -5.22 19.31
N MET A 177 -5.76 -3.98 19.23
CA MET A 177 -6.09 -3.34 17.94
C MET A 177 -4.85 -3.25 17.03
N THR A 178 -3.69 -2.90 17.59
CA THR A 178 -2.44 -2.78 16.84
C THR A 178 -1.97 -4.13 16.31
N GLN A 179 -2.04 -5.17 17.14
CA GLN A 179 -1.66 -6.53 16.73
C GLN A 179 -2.53 -7.01 15.57
N ALA A 180 -3.86 -6.87 15.67
CA ALA A 180 -4.79 -7.22 14.60
C ALA A 180 -4.54 -6.41 13.33
N TRP A 181 -4.38 -5.09 13.46
CA TRP A 181 -4.13 -4.21 12.31
C TRP A 181 -2.84 -4.55 11.56
N CYS A 182 -1.75 -4.82 12.29
CA CYS A 182 -0.48 -5.14 11.66
C CYS A 182 -0.49 -6.48 10.91
N VAL A 183 -1.25 -7.48 11.38
CA VAL A 183 -1.43 -8.75 10.65
C VAL A 183 -2.13 -8.50 9.31
N GLU A 184 -3.27 -7.82 9.35
CA GLU A 184 -4.09 -7.53 8.16
C GLU A 184 -3.37 -6.59 7.19
N GLY A 185 -2.75 -5.52 7.70
CA GLY A 185 -1.98 -4.57 6.91
C GLY A 185 -0.78 -5.23 6.23
N HIS A 186 -0.03 -6.08 6.95
CA HIS A 186 1.06 -6.83 6.35
C HIS A 186 0.56 -7.74 5.23
N ASN A 187 -0.54 -8.47 5.42
CA ASN A 187 -1.11 -9.34 4.41
C ASN A 187 -1.47 -8.57 3.13
N ARG A 188 -2.14 -7.42 3.25
CA ARG A 188 -2.47 -6.56 2.08
C ARG A 188 -1.22 -6.08 1.35
N VAL A 189 -0.16 -5.70 2.08
CA VAL A 189 1.13 -5.35 1.47
C VAL A 189 1.72 -6.54 0.69
N GLN A 190 1.73 -7.75 1.27
CA GLN A 190 2.21 -8.96 0.58
C GLN A 190 1.44 -9.21 -0.72
N GLN A 191 0.10 -9.16 -0.66
CA GLN A 191 -0.76 -9.38 -1.82
C GLN A 191 -0.50 -8.35 -2.93
N ASN A 192 -0.35 -7.07 -2.57
CA ASN A 192 -0.03 -6.03 -3.54
C ASN A 192 1.34 -6.24 -4.20
N ILE A 193 2.36 -6.59 -3.41
CA ILE A 193 3.71 -6.91 -3.93
C ILE A 193 3.67 -8.13 -4.85
N LEU A 194 2.93 -9.18 -4.49
CA LEU A 194 2.74 -10.37 -5.32
C LEU A 194 2.09 -10.00 -6.68
N ARG A 195 1.03 -9.20 -6.65
CA ARG A 195 0.33 -8.74 -7.88
C ARG A 195 1.19 -7.84 -8.76
N ILE A 196 2.12 -7.08 -8.17
CA ILE A 196 3.08 -6.28 -8.93
C ILE A 196 4.06 -7.19 -9.68
N LYS A 197 4.53 -8.26 -9.03
CA LYS A 197 5.55 -9.18 -9.58
C LYS A 197 4.96 -10.25 -10.52
N SER A 198 3.65 -10.48 -10.49
CA SER A 198 2.99 -11.53 -11.25
C SER A 198 2.78 -11.19 -12.73
N ASP A 199 3.24 -12.06 -13.63
CA ASP A 199 3.03 -11.93 -15.08
C ASP A 199 1.55 -12.13 -15.47
N ALA A 200 0.81 -12.99 -14.75
CA ALA A 200 -0.61 -13.17 -14.96
C ALA A 200 -1.39 -11.86 -14.73
N PHE A 201 -1.05 -11.13 -13.67
CA PHE A 201 -1.64 -9.81 -13.40
C PHE A 201 -1.21 -8.76 -14.42
N GLN A 202 0.05 -8.79 -14.88
CA GLN A 202 0.52 -7.88 -15.94
C GLN A 202 -0.27 -8.11 -17.25
N SER A 203 -0.48 -9.36 -17.66
CA SER A 203 -1.34 -9.70 -18.80
C SER A 203 -2.78 -9.25 -18.56
N ASN A 204 -3.29 -9.39 -17.34
CA ASN A 204 -4.65 -8.96 -17.01
C ASN A 204 -4.83 -7.44 -17.15
N TYR A 205 -3.83 -6.63 -16.78
CA TYR A 205 -3.90 -5.17 -16.96
C TYR A 205 -4.01 -4.75 -18.44
N GLN A 206 -3.37 -5.50 -19.35
CA GLN A 206 -3.52 -5.26 -20.79
C GLN A 206 -4.95 -5.54 -21.25
N LYS A 207 -5.55 -6.64 -20.77
CA LYS A 207 -6.96 -6.98 -21.05
C LYS A 207 -7.91 -5.93 -20.50
N MET A 208 -7.68 -5.44 -19.28
CA MET A 208 -8.47 -4.35 -18.68
C MET A 208 -8.40 -3.08 -19.53
N GLY A 209 -7.21 -2.73 -20.04
CA GLY A 209 -7.04 -1.61 -20.97
C GLY A 209 -7.82 -1.80 -22.28
N GLN A 210 -7.80 -3.01 -22.84
CA GLN A 210 -8.58 -3.33 -24.04
C GLN A 210 -10.09 -3.28 -23.78
N ILE A 211 -10.57 -3.79 -22.64
CA ILE A 211 -11.99 -3.70 -22.25
C ILE A 211 -12.42 -2.24 -22.12
N ALA A 212 -11.62 -1.40 -21.46
CA ALA A 212 -11.91 0.03 -21.34
C ALA A 212 -11.98 0.71 -22.70
N LYS A 213 -11.04 0.39 -23.61
CA LYS A 213 -11.07 0.89 -24.99
C LYS A 213 -12.36 0.49 -25.70
N ASN A 214 -12.75 -0.79 -25.62
CA ASN A 214 -13.98 -1.27 -26.25
C ASN A 214 -15.21 -0.52 -25.72
N ILE A 215 -15.31 -0.28 -24.41
CA ILE A 215 -16.42 0.49 -23.80
C ILE A 215 -16.44 1.93 -24.33
N CYS A 216 -15.28 2.59 -24.41
CA CYS A 216 -15.20 3.95 -24.93
C CYS A 216 -15.59 4.04 -26.41
N ASP A 217 -15.13 3.09 -27.23
CA ASP A 217 -15.43 3.04 -28.66
C ASP A 217 -16.94 2.82 -28.90
N HIS A 218 -17.65 2.12 -28.00
CA HIS A 218 -19.10 1.88 -28.04
C HIS A 218 -19.93 2.94 -27.29
N GLN A 219 -19.30 3.91 -26.62
CA GLN A 219 -19.96 4.88 -25.74
C GLN A 219 -20.88 4.24 -24.68
N GLY A 220 -20.56 3.03 -24.22
CA GLY A 220 -21.44 2.24 -23.37
C GLY A 220 -21.00 0.79 -23.20
N VAL A 221 -21.93 -0.05 -22.75
CA VAL A 221 -21.67 -1.49 -22.62
C VAL A 221 -21.40 -2.09 -24.00
N ALA A 222 -20.23 -2.71 -24.18
CA ALA A 222 -19.79 -3.21 -25.48
C ALA A 222 -20.40 -4.57 -25.89
N HIS A 223 -21.15 -5.22 -25.00
CA HIS A 223 -21.81 -6.49 -25.28
C HIS A 223 -23.33 -6.31 -25.23
N THR A 224 -24.04 -7.05 -26.08
CA THR A 224 -25.49 -7.19 -26.01
C THR A 224 -25.88 -8.20 -24.94
N ASN A 225 -27.13 -8.18 -24.50
CA ASN A 225 -27.64 -9.26 -23.69
C ASN A 225 -27.62 -10.57 -24.52
N PRO A 226 -27.39 -11.75 -23.91
CA PRO A 226 -27.32 -13.01 -24.65
C PRO A 226 -28.60 -13.44 -25.38
N LEU A 227 -29.72 -12.74 -25.14
CA LEU A 227 -31.01 -13.00 -25.77
C LEU A 227 -31.28 -12.09 -26.97
N GLU A 228 -30.41 -11.11 -27.22
CA GLU A 228 -30.56 -10.09 -28.27
C GLU A 228 -31.88 -9.28 -28.19
N VAL A 229 -32.45 -9.13 -26.98
CA VAL A 229 -33.70 -8.36 -26.77
C VAL A 229 -33.39 -7.06 -26.03
N ASP A 230 -33.63 -5.91 -26.65
CA ASP A 230 -33.44 -4.58 -26.05
C ASP A 230 -34.32 -4.33 -24.81
#